data_AF-A0A075FTQ1-F1
#
_entry.id   AF-A0A075FTQ1-F1
#
_cell.length_a   1.000
_cell.length_b   1.000
_cell.length_c   1.000
_cell.angle_alpha   90.00
_cell.angle_beta   90.00
_cell.angle_gamma   90.00
#
_symmetry.space_group_name_H-M   'P 1'
#
loop_
_entity.id
_entity.type
_entity.pdbx_description
1 polymer ?
#
loop_
_entity_poly.entity_id
_entity_poly.type
_entity_poly.pdbx_seq_one_letter_code
_entity_poly.pdbx_strand_id
1 'polypeptide(L)'
;MIYMERHAMKRGEFRKLISPLVRSGHLVQDYRGGFKTVEPLSDVDLWEVKRDYLRELVRDYPVISLRQVERLAGSPFSAEEISDVMHEFEEDGTLIKGFLVDDLQDICWGRQDLLEGLGGLRKCRDLVVPPSDNLIHYFGGILRERFSFGSAYMVFHNEEAIAAFKANTRDGTIEVTDFVGDSDLEKEALRVMKEFAWEHDTKLTGKLYEKLRSR
;
A
#
# COMPACT_ATOMS: atom_id res chain seq x y z
N MET A 1 -9.39 -6.07 -39.98
CA MET A 1 -9.19 -7.39 -40.64
C MET A 1 -8.81 -7.24 -42.11
N ILE A 2 -9.52 -6.41 -42.87
CA ILE A 2 -9.28 -6.18 -44.31
C ILE A 2 -7.84 -5.76 -44.67
N TYR A 3 -7.16 -4.94 -43.86
CA TYR A 3 -5.78 -4.51 -44.14
C TYR A 3 -4.75 -5.65 -44.02
N MET A 4 -4.86 -6.49 -42.99
CA MET A 4 -3.96 -7.63 -42.82
C MET A 4 -4.13 -8.67 -43.93
N GLU A 5 -5.37 -8.94 -44.33
CA GLU A 5 -5.70 -9.85 -45.42
C GLU A 5 -5.21 -9.32 -46.77
N ARG A 6 -5.37 -8.01 -47.03
CA ARG A 6 -4.88 -7.36 -48.26
C ARG A 6 -3.35 -7.36 -48.38
N HIS A 7 -2.64 -7.34 -47.26
CA HIS A 7 -1.17 -7.30 -47.24
C HIS A 7 -0.51 -8.63 -46.84
N ALA A 8 -1.28 -9.72 -46.76
CA ALA A 8 -0.81 -11.05 -46.35
C ALA A 8 0.05 -11.03 -45.06
N MET A 9 -0.30 -10.15 -44.12
CA MET A 9 0.53 -9.83 -42.96
C MET A 9 0.22 -10.75 -41.77
N LYS A 10 1.26 -11.26 -41.10
CA LYS A 10 1.06 -12.05 -39.87
C LYS A 10 0.60 -11.16 -38.72
N ARG A 11 -0.20 -11.71 -37.78
CA ARG A 11 -0.67 -10.99 -36.58
C ARG A 11 0.44 -10.28 -35.80
N GLY A 12 1.61 -10.90 -35.65
CA GLY A 12 2.75 -10.32 -34.94
C GLY A 12 3.36 -9.12 -35.66
N GLU A 13 3.45 -9.16 -36.99
CA GLU A 13 3.98 -8.05 -37.82
C GLU A 13 3.00 -6.88 -37.81
N PHE A 14 1.70 -7.17 -37.91
CA PHE A 14 0.66 -6.16 -37.81
C PHE A 14 0.70 -5.45 -36.45
N ARG A 15 0.85 -6.21 -35.35
CA ARG A 15 0.94 -5.66 -33.99
C ARG A 15 2.13 -4.72 -33.82
N LYS A 16 3.29 -5.05 -34.42
CA LYS A 16 4.48 -4.18 -34.41
C LYS A 16 4.23 -2.85 -35.15
N LEU A 17 3.47 -2.88 -36.24
CA LEU A 17 3.16 -1.69 -37.04
C LEU A 17 2.13 -0.77 -36.38
N ILE A 18 1.09 -1.33 -35.77
CA ILE A 18 0.03 -0.53 -35.13
C ILE A 18 0.40 -0.03 -33.73
N SER A 19 1.27 -0.73 -33.00
CA SER A 19 1.55 -0.42 -31.59
C SER A 19 2.08 1.00 -31.36
N PRO A 20 2.97 1.56 -32.19
CA PRO A 20 3.38 2.96 -32.09
C PRO A 20 2.25 3.95 -32.41
N LEU A 21 1.40 3.63 -33.39
CA LEU A 21 0.27 4.48 -33.80
C LEU A 21 -0.83 4.52 -32.73
N VAL A 22 -1.05 3.41 -32.04
CA VAL A 22 -1.96 3.36 -30.89
C VAL A 22 -1.39 4.14 -29.71
N ARG A 23 -0.09 3.96 -29.41
CA ARG A 23 0.57 4.69 -28.31
C ARG A 23 0.66 6.20 -28.55
N SER A 24 0.84 6.63 -29.80
CA SER A 24 0.87 8.04 -30.18
C SER A 24 -0.52 8.64 -30.43
N GLY A 25 -1.60 7.90 -30.16
CA GLY A 25 -2.96 8.42 -30.27
C GLY A 25 -3.44 8.67 -31.71
N HIS A 26 -2.79 8.12 -32.73
CA HIS A 26 -3.22 8.22 -34.14
C HIS A 26 -4.23 7.12 -34.52
N LEU A 27 -4.24 6.03 -33.77
CA LEU A 27 -5.18 4.92 -33.92
C LEU A 27 -5.80 4.54 -32.57
N VAL A 28 -7.10 4.34 -32.55
CA VAL A 28 -7.83 3.74 -31.42
C VAL A 28 -8.43 2.41 -31.82
N GLN A 29 -8.38 1.45 -30.91
CA GLN A 29 -9.04 0.15 -31.08
C GLN A 29 -10.45 0.22 -30.49
N ASP A 30 -11.46 -0.13 -31.28
CA ASP A 30 -12.83 -0.25 -30.79
C ASP A 30 -13.07 -1.57 -30.02
N TYR A 31 -14.21 -1.66 -29.34
CA TYR A 31 -14.60 -2.83 -28.56
C TYR A 31 -14.78 -4.12 -29.39
N ARG A 32 -14.86 -4.02 -30.73
CA ARG A 32 -14.94 -5.17 -31.65
C ARG A 32 -13.56 -5.55 -32.20
N GLY A 33 -12.50 -4.90 -31.72
CA GLY A 33 -11.13 -5.12 -32.16
C GLY A 33 -10.78 -4.46 -33.49
N GLY A 34 -11.66 -3.61 -34.03
CA GLY A 34 -11.39 -2.76 -35.19
C GLY A 34 -10.51 -1.56 -34.83
N PHE A 35 -9.79 -1.01 -35.80
CA PHE A 35 -8.98 0.20 -35.61
C PHE A 35 -9.62 1.37 -36.34
N LYS A 36 -9.68 2.53 -35.69
CA LYS A 36 -10.13 3.79 -36.27
C LYS A 36 -9.00 4.82 -36.17
N THR A 37 -8.83 5.58 -37.23
CA THR A 37 -7.98 6.78 -37.23
C THR A 37 -8.68 7.89 -36.48
N VAL A 38 -7.93 8.59 -35.65
CA VAL A 38 -8.37 9.79 -34.96
C VAL A 38 -7.35 10.88 -35.23
N GLU A 39 -7.79 12.13 -35.28
CA GLU A 39 -6.88 13.25 -35.33
C GLU A 39 -6.19 13.35 -33.96
N PRO A 40 -4.86 13.18 -33.90
CA PRO A 40 -4.13 13.31 -32.65
C PRO A 40 -4.28 14.74 -32.14
N LEU A 41 -4.46 14.89 -30.83
CA LEU A 41 -4.45 16.19 -30.18
C LEU A 41 -3.08 16.83 -30.42
N SER A 42 -3.06 17.87 -31.23
CA SER A 42 -1.90 18.74 -31.39
C SER A 42 -1.94 19.73 -30.22
N ASP A 43 -0.83 19.89 -29.51
CA ASP A 43 -0.67 20.81 -28.37
C ASP A 43 -1.19 20.32 -27.01
N VAL A 44 -1.36 19.01 -26.81
CA VAL A 44 -1.69 18.44 -25.50
C VAL A 44 -0.65 17.41 -25.08
N ASP A 45 -0.13 17.53 -23.86
CA ASP A 45 0.68 16.47 -23.27
C ASP A 45 -0.20 15.26 -22.98
N LEU A 46 0.06 14.16 -23.69
CA LEU A 46 -0.69 12.91 -23.54
C LEU A 46 -0.64 12.39 -22.10
N TRP A 47 0.48 12.62 -21.40
CA TRP A 47 0.59 12.24 -19.99
C TRP A 47 -0.36 13.05 -19.12
N GLU A 48 -0.46 14.36 -19.35
CA GLU A 48 -1.38 15.23 -18.62
C GLU A 48 -2.83 14.76 -18.73
N VAL A 49 -3.27 14.40 -19.93
CA VAL A 49 -4.63 13.86 -20.15
C VAL A 49 -4.83 12.51 -19.46
N LYS A 50 -3.83 11.61 -19.57
CA LYS A 50 -3.89 10.30 -18.92
C LYS A 50 -3.94 10.41 -17.40
N ARG A 51 -3.10 11.27 -16.83
CA ARG A 51 -3.04 11.58 -15.41
C ARG A 51 -4.37 12.13 -14.94
N ASP A 52 -4.91 13.14 -15.61
CA ASP A 52 -6.17 13.77 -15.23
C ASP A 52 -7.35 12.78 -15.31
N TYR A 53 -7.37 11.91 -16.32
CA TYR A 53 -8.35 10.81 -16.41
C TYR A 53 -8.26 9.85 -15.23
N LEU A 54 -7.04 9.39 -14.87
CA LEU A 54 -6.85 8.49 -13.72
C LEU A 54 -7.26 9.18 -12.41
N ARG A 55 -6.97 10.47 -12.29
CA ARG A 55 -7.37 11.25 -11.12
C ARG A 55 -8.89 11.39 -11.01
N GLU A 56 -9.56 11.69 -12.11
CA GLU A 56 -11.03 11.76 -12.16
C GLU A 56 -11.68 10.40 -11.89
N LEU A 57 -11.12 9.32 -12.46
CA LEU A 57 -11.59 7.96 -12.25
C LEU A 57 -11.58 7.55 -10.77
N VAL A 58 -10.56 7.96 -10.02
CA VAL A 58 -10.37 7.52 -8.62
C VAL A 58 -11.04 8.44 -7.60
N ARG A 59 -11.19 9.74 -7.88
CA ARG A 59 -11.59 10.79 -6.92
C ARG A 59 -12.87 10.50 -6.12
N ASP A 60 -13.83 9.80 -6.70
CA ASP A 60 -15.13 9.55 -6.07
C ASP A 60 -15.17 8.27 -5.21
N TYR A 61 -14.12 7.44 -5.25
CA TYR A 61 -14.05 6.23 -4.45
C TYR A 61 -13.57 6.55 -3.01
N PRO A 62 -14.31 6.12 -1.96
CA PRO A 62 -13.91 6.39 -0.59
C PRO A 62 -12.66 5.62 -0.17
N VAL A 63 -12.53 4.38 -0.64
CA VAL A 63 -11.37 3.49 -0.42
C VAL A 63 -11.16 2.65 -1.67
N ILE A 64 -9.92 2.50 -2.13
CA ILE A 64 -9.56 1.74 -3.33
C ILE A 64 -8.14 1.15 -3.26
N SER A 65 -7.93 -0.04 -3.82
CA SER A 65 -6.59 -0.64 -3.97
C SER A 65 -5.99 -0.40 -5.36
N LEU A 66 -4.66 -0.44 -5.48
CA LEU A 66 -3.95 -0.30 -6.76
C LEU A 66 -4.50 -1.27 -7.81
N ARG A 67 -4.74 -2.53 -7.42
CA ARG A 67 -5.29 -3.58 -8.28
C ARG A 67 -6.70 -3.26 -8.77
N GLN A 68 -7.51 -2.58 -7.95
CA GLN A 68 -8.83 -2.13 -8.38
C GLN A 68 -8.70 -0.99 -9.40
N VAL A 69 -7.78 -0.05 -9.21
CA VAL A 69 -7.49 1.02 -10.18
C VAL A 69 -7.02 0.43 -11.51
N GLU A 70 -6.10 -0.54 -11.51
CA GLU A 70 -5.66 -1.26 -12.71
C GLU A 70 -6.83 -1.86 -13.49
N ARG A 71 -7.80 -2.44 -12.78
CA ARG A 71 -9.00 -3.04 -13.40
C ARG A 71 -9.96 -2.00 -13.95
N LEU A 72 -10.09 -0.84 -13.30
CA LEU A 72 -10.97 0.25 -13.74
C LEU A 72 -10.38 1.04 -14.92
N ALA A 73 -9.09 1.36 -14.84
CA ALA A 73 -8.35 2.08 -15.88
C ALA A 73 -8.26 1.27 -17.18
N GLY A 74 -8.15 -0.06 -17.05
CA GLY A 74 -8.12 -0.98 -18.18
C GLY A 74 -6.75 -1.07 -18.86
N SER A 75 -6.72 -1.75 -20.00
CA SER A 75 -5.49 -2.07 -20.74
C SER A 75 -4.68 -0.90 -21.33
N PRO A 76 -5.19 0.33 -21.51
CA PRO A 76 -4.39 1.45 -22.01
C PRO A 76 -3.31 1.97 -21.06
N PHE A 77 -3.40 1.64 -19.77
CA PHE A 77 -2.51 2.15 -18.72
C PHE A 77 -1.56 1.05 -18.23
N SER A 78 -0.29 1.40 -18.03
CA SER A 78 0.66 0.52 -17.36
C SER A 78 0.48 0.57 -15.84
N ALA A 79 0.93 -0.47 -15.13
CA ALA A 79 0.95 -0.45 -13.66
C ALA A 79 1.84 0.68 -13.11
N GLU A 80 2.89 1.05 -13.83
CA GLU A 80 3.78 2.17 -13.50
C GLU A 80 3.06 3.51 -13.60
N GLU A 81 2.38 3.78 -14.73
CA GLU A 81 1.57 5.00 -14.92
C GLU A 81 0.50 5.14 -13.83
N ILE A 82 -0.15 4.04 -13.45
CA ILE A 82 -1.15 4.06 -12.37
C ILE A 82 -0.48 4.30 -11.03
N SER A 83 0.63 3.61 -10.73
CA SER A 83 1.38 3.78 -9.49
C SER A 83 1.84 5.22 -9.32
N ASP A 84 2.34 5.86 -10.37
CA ASP A 84 2.79 7.26 -10.32
C ASP A 84 1.66 8.20 -9.91
N VAL A 85 0.48 8.07 -10.53
CA VAL A 85 -0.70 8.88 -10.15
C VAL A 85 -1.16 8.60 -8.71
N MET A 86 -1.09 7.34 -8.26
CA MET A 86 -1.44 7.01 -6.87
C MET A 86 -0.47 7.63 -5.87
N HIS A 87 0.83 7.76 -6.21
CA HIS A 87 1.79 8.47 -5.35
C HIS A 87 1.57 9.98 -5.39
N GLU A 88 1.24 10.58 -6.54
CA GLU A 88 0.87 12.00 -6.60
C GLU A 88 -0.32 12.33 -5.69
N PHE A 89 -1.32 11.45 -5.61
CA PHE A 89 -2.43 11.60 -4.66
C PHE A 89 -2.01 11.54 -3.19
N GLU A 90 -0.98 10.77 -2.86
CA GLU A 90 -0.39 10.75 -1.51
C GLU A 90 0.38 12.05 -1.22
N GLU A 91 1.15 12.54 -2.20
CA GLU A 91 1.96 13.77 -2.07
C GLU A 91 1.09 15.02 -1.92
N ASP A 92 -0.04 15.09 -2.62
CA ASP A 92 -0.96 16.23 -2.56
C ASP A 92 -2.04 16.12 -1.48
N GLY A 93 -2.08 15.01 -0.73
CA GLY A 93 -3.01 14.76 0.37
C GLY A 93 -4.45 14.46 -0.05
N THR A 94 -4.73 14.25 -1.34
CA THR A 94 -6.08 13.84 -1.78
C THR A 94 -6.44 12.47 -1.25
N LEU A 95 -5.49 11.54 -1.30
CA LEU A 95 -5.63 10.19 -0.75
C LEU A 95 -4.51 9.91 0.23
N ILE A 96 -4.80 9.10 1.23
CA ILE A 96 -3.80 8.59 2.16
C ILE A 96 -3.78 7.06 2.09
N LYS A 97 -2.59 6.50 2.01
CA LYS A 97 -2.37 5.06 2.00
C LYS A 97 -2.43 4.48 3.41
N GLY A 98 -2.87 3.24 3.53
CA GLY A 98 -2.83 2.49 4.80
C GLY A 98 -4.18 1.95 5.27
N PHE A 99 -5.21 2.00 4.43
CA PHE A 99 -6.49 1.42 4.76
C PHE A 99 -6.43 -0.09 4.57
N LEU A 100 -6.88 -0.80 5.60
CA LEU A 100 -7.21 -2.22 5.53
C LEU A 100 -8.73 -2.34 5.49
N VAL A 101 -9.24 -3.07 4.51
CA VAL A 101 -10.67 -3.33 4.36
C VAL A 101 -10.90 -4.81 4.65
N ASP A 102 -11.96 -5.12 5.38
CA ASP A 102 -12.35 -6.50 5.66
C ASP A 102 -12.40 -7.32 4.36
N ASP A 103 -11.85 -8.53 4.40
CA ASP A 103 -11.68 -9.46 3.26
C ASP A 103 -10.73 -9.04 2.14
N LEU A 104 -10.10 -7.85 2.23
CA LEU A 104 -9.04 -7.43 1.32
C LEU A 104 -7.66 -7.62 1.98
N GLN A 105 -6.79 -8.39 1.31
CA GLN A 105 -5.39 -8.56 1.73
C GLN A 105 -4.48 -7.42 1.23
N ASP A 106 -4.98 -6.62 0.30
CA ASP A 106 -4.26 -5.52 -0.31
C ASP A 106 -4.47 -4.24 0.49
N ILE A 107 -3.41 -3.44 0.60
CA ILE A 107 -3.51 -2.12 1.22
C ILE A 107 -4.15 -1.15 0.25
N CYS A 108 -5.07 -0.38 0.80
CA CYS A 108 -5.89 0.56 0.07
C CYS A 108 -5.48 1.99 0.39
N TRP A 109 -5.81 2.86 -0.56
CA TRP A 109 -5.84 4.30 -0.42
C TRP A 109 -7.25 4.68 -0.01
N GLY A 110 -7.37 5.60 0.94
CA GLY A 110 -8.64 6.17 1.33
C GLY A 110 -8.61 7.68 1.25
N ARG A 111 -9.79 8.28 1.13
CA ARG A 111 -9.94 9.73 1.07
C ARG A 111 -9.66 10.36 2.43
N GLN A 112 -8.73 11.31 2.45
CA GLN A 112 -8.37 12.03 3.67
C GLN A 112 -9.53 12.89 4.19
N ASP A 113 -10.25 13.57 3.31
CA ASP A 113 -11.34 14.47 3.68
C ASP A 113 -12.54 13.75 4.33
N LEU A 114 -12.72 12.45 4.02
CA LEU A 114 -13.74 11.63 4.69
C LEU A 114 -13.35 11.26 6.12
N LEU A 115 -12.06 11.31 6.47
CA LEU A 115 -11.60 11.14 7.85
C LEU A 115 -11.70 12.46 8.64
N GLU A 116 -11.40 13.57 7.97
CA GLU A 116 -11.43 14.92 8.52
C GLU A 116 -12.89 15.35 8.83
N GLY A 117 -13.37 15.01 10.02
CA GLY A 117 -14.73 15.34 10.47
C GLY A 117 -15.50 14.17 11.08
N LEU A 118 -14.94 12.96 11.02
CA LEU A 118 -15.45 11.82 11.79
C LEU A 118 -15.10 12.02 13.27
N GLY A 119 -15.97 12.75 13.98
CA GLY A 119 -15.94 12.92 15.43
C GLY A 119 -16.21 11.60 16.14
N GLY A 120 -15.20 10.72 16.16
CA GLY A 120 -15.30 9.41 16.81
C GLY A 120 -14.71 8.25 16.03
N LEU A 121 -13.69 8.46 15.19
CA LEU A 121 -12.83 7.33 14.82
C LEU A 121 -12.35 6.68 16.12
N ARG A 122 -12.71 5.41 16.32
CA ARG A 122 -12.29 4.66 17.49
C ARG A 122 -10.77 4.59 17.42
N LYS A 123 -10.09 5.30 18.33
CA LYS A 123 -8.63 5.31 18.42
C LYS A 123 -8.11 3.88 18.30
N CYS A 124 -7.07 3.71 17.49
CA CYS A 124 -6.48 2.41 17.27
C CYS A 124 -6.12 1.80 18.64
N ARG A 125 -6.53 0.55 18.86
CA ARG A 125 -6.21 -0.14 20.11
C ARG A 125 -4.69 -0.31 20.21
N ASP A 126 -4.21 -0.42 21.44
CA ASP A 126 -2.84 -0.83 21.67
C ASP A 126 -2.60 -2.19 21.00
N LEU A 127 -1.48 -2.32 20.31
CA LEU A 127 -1.19 -3.52 19.54
C LEU A 127 0.31 -3.76 19.41
N VAL A 128 0.64 -5.02 19.12
CA VAL A 128 1.98 -5.42 18.71
C VAL A 128 1.92 -5.90 17.26
N VAL A 129 2.72 -5.30 16.38
CA VAL A 129 2.89 -5.77 14.99
C VAL A 129 4.10 -6.70 14.94
N PRO A 130 3.91 -8.01 14.71
CA PRO A 130 5.04 -8.93 14.56
C PRO A 130 5.75 -8.74 13.22
N PRO A 131 7.03 -9.15 13.11
CA PRO A 131 7.79 -9.05 11.86
C PRO A 131 7.25 -9.94 10.73
N SER A 132 6.36 -10.88 11.05
CA SER A 132 5.64 -11.71 10.08
C SER A 132 4.33 -11.08 9.57
N ASP A 133 3.90 -9.96 10.16
CA ASP A 133 2.68 -9.26 9.74
C ASP A 133 2.94 -8.45 8.47
N ASN A 134 1.98 -8.44 7.54
CA ASN A 134 2.07 -7.68 6.29
C ASN A 134 2.21 -6.16 6.54
N LEU A 135 1.70 -5.66 7.67
CA LEU A 135 1.82 -4.25 8.05
C LEU A 135 3.26 -3.83 8.37
N ILE A 136 4.16 -4.75 8.72
CA ILE A 136 5.51 -4.38 9.16
C ILE A 136 6.31 -3.63 8.09
N HIS A 137 6.01 -3.88 6.80
CA HIS A 137 6.70 -3.24 5.68
C HIS A 137 6.51 -1.72 5.65
N TYR A 138 5.39 -1.22 6.18
CA TYR A 138 5.07 0.21 6.24
C TYR A 138 5.85 0.93 7.34
N PHE A 139 6.19 0.20 8.39
CA PHE A 139 6.91 0.76 9.53
C PHE A 139 8.43 0.56 9.45
N GLY A 140 8.95 0.06 8.32
CA GLY A 140 10.37 -0.20 8.14
C GLY A 140 11.27 1.03 8.32
N GLY A 141 10.79 2.22 7.92
CA GLY A 141 11.47 3.50 8.18
C GLY A 141 11.55 3.80 9.68
N ILE A 142 10.41 3.81 10.37
CA ILE A 142 10.31 4.02 11.82
C ILE A 142 11.18 3.02 12.58
N LEU A 143 11.16 1.74 12.19
CA LEU A 143 11.91 0.68 12.82
C LEU A 143 13.43 0.94 12.77
N ARG A 144 13.93 1.41 11.63
CA ARG A 144 15.35 1.70 11.42
C ARG A 144 15.77 3.01 12.08
N GLU A 145 14.98 4.06 11.90
CA GLU A 145 15.31 5.41 12.33
C GLU A 145 15.13 5.61 13.84
N ARG A 146 14.01 5.14 14.40
CA ARG A 146 13.69 5.32 15.83
C ARG A 146 14.27 4.21 16.70
N PHE A 147 14.25 2.97 16.23
CA PHE A 147 14.59 1.80 17.05
C PHE A 147 15.85 1.05 16.62
N SER A 148 16.52 1.49 15.54
CA SER A 148 17.74 0.84 15.02
C SER A 148 17.60 -0.66 14.72
N PHE A 149 16.38 -1.12 14.42
CA PHE A 149 16.13 -2.50 14.01
C PHE A 149 15.81 -2.60 12.51
N GLY A 150 16.28 -3.68 11.87
CA GLY A 150 15.91 -4.01 10.50
C GLY A 150 14.63 -4.87 10.42
N SER A 151 14.37 -5.68 11.44
CA SER A 151 13.16 -6.49 11.61
C SER A 151 13.01 -6.80 13.10
N ALA A 152 11.83 -6.49 13.67
CA ALA A 152 11.50 -6.67 15.08
C ALA A 152 9.97 -6.58 15.26
N TYR A 153 9.49 -6.96 16.43
CA TYR A 153 8.12 -6.67 16.87
C TYR A 153 8.01 -5.19 17.20
N MET A 154 6.94 -4.52 16.77
CA MET A 154 6.68 -3.11 17.10
C MET A 154 5.51 -2.99 18.05
N VAL A 155 5.65 -2.15 19.07
CA VAL A 155 4.65 -1.91 20.12
C VAL A 155 4.05 -0.53 19.90
N PHE A 156 2.74 -0.47 19.72
CA PHE A 156 1.98 0.75 19.52
C PHE A 156 1.10 1.03 20.74
N HIS A 157 1.11 2.28 21.18
CA HIS A 157 0.22 2.80 22.20
C HIS A 157 -0.36 4.13 21.73
N ASN A 158 -1.70 4.25 21.73
CA ASN A 158 -2.40 5.43 21.21
C ASN A 158 -1.89 5.88 19.83
N GLU A 159 -1.76 4.94 18.88
CA GLU A 159 -1.30 5.19 17.50
C GLU A 159 0.20 5.55 17.34
N GLU A 160 0.94 5.72 18.44
CA GLU A 160 2.37 5.97 18.40
C GLU A 160 3.17 4.68 18.61
N ALA A 161 4.21 4.49 17.80
CA ALA A 161 5.18 3.42 18.03
C ALA A 161 6.06 3.79 19.23
N ILE A 162 5.85 3.14 20.38
CA ILE A 162 6.53 3.48 21.64
C ILE A 162 7.71 2.55 21.94
N ALA A 163 7.74 1.36 21.35
CA ALA A 163 8.85 0.42 21.51
C ALA A 163 8.96 -0.56 20.34
N ALA A 164 10.11 -1.22 20.25
CA ALA A 164 10.33 -2.38 19.41
C ALA A 164 11.19 -3.41 20.14
N PHE A 165 10.96 -4.69 19.87
CA PHE A 165 11.70 -5.77 20.51
C PHE A 165 11.97 -6.95 19.58
N LYS A 166 13.11 -7.60 19.77
CA LYS A 166 13.41 -8.88 19.14
C LYS A 166 13.06 -10.00 20.08
N ALA A 167 12.48 -11.06 19.52
CA ALA A 167 12.17 -12.24 20.28
C ALA A 167 12.42 -13.51 19.46
N ASN A 168 12.74 -14.58 20.18
CA ASN A 168 12.71 -15.93 19.64
C ASN A 168 11.42 -16.60 20.11
N THR A 169 10.59 -17.02 19.16
CA THR A 169 9.34 -17.73 19.46
C THR A 169 9.57 -19.23 19.33
N ARG A 170 9.43 -19.96 20.43
CA ARG A 170 9.52 -21.43 20.48
C ARG A 170 8.52 -21.98 21.49
N ASP A 171 7.84 -23.07 21.14
CA ASP A 171 6.96 -23.84 22.04
C ASP A 171 5.97 -22.97 22.84
N GLY A 172 5.28 -22.05 22.17
CA GLY A 172 4.30 -21.15 22.82
C GLY A 172 4.91 -20.08 23.74
N THR A 173 6.22 -19.86 23.65
CA THR A 173 6.94 -18.87 24.45
C THR A 173 7.64 -17.86 23.54
N ILE A 174 7.52 -16.58 23.88
CA ILE A 174 8.19 -15.45 23.23
C ILE A 174 9.32 -15.01 24.15
N GLU A 175 10.55 -15.43 23.83
CA GLU A 175 11.74 -15.04 24.60
C GLU A 175 12.30 -13.72 24.06
N VAL A 176 12.18 -12.64 24.84
CA VAL A 176 12.67 -11.31 24.48
C VAL A 176 14.19 -11.26 24.60
N THR A 177 14.87 -11.02 23.48
CA THR A 177 16.33 -10.97 23.38
C THR A 177 16.89 -9.56 23.32
N ASP A 178 16.13 -8.63 22.74
CA ASP A 178 16.51 -7.22 22.60
C ASP A 178 15.26 -6.33 22.70
N PHE A 179 15.40 -5.13 23.25
CA PHE A 179 14.31 -4.20 23.49
C PHE A 179 14.81 -2.75 23.42
N VAL A 180 14.13 -1.93 22.63
CA VAL A 180 14.33 -0.48 22.56
C VAL A 180 12.96 0.16 22.69
N GLY A 181 12.78 1.03 23.67
CA GLY A 181 11.52 1.71 23.91
C GLY A 181 11.73 3.10 24.49
N ASP A 182 10.66 3.89 24.42
CA ASP A 182 10.61 5.21 25.03
C ASP A 182 10.69 5.08 26.56
N SER A 183 11.59 5.82 27.20
CA SER A 183 11.85 5.68 28.64
C SER A 183 10.63 6.05 29.48
N ASP A 184 9.84 7.00 29.01
CA ASP A 184 8.68 7.51 29.74
C ASP A 184 7.44 6.61 29.58
N LEU A 185 7.44 5.72 28.57
CA LEU A 185 6.33 4.83 28.23
C LEU A 185 6.70 3.34 28.33
N GLU A 186 7.78 3.01 29.04
CA GLU A 186 8.28 1.63 29.18
C GLU A 186 7.23 0.72 29.86
N LYS A 187 6.44 1.26 30.80
CA LYS A 187 5.38 0.51 31.50
C LYS A 187 4.20 0.20 30.58
N GLU A 188 3.82 1.16 29.76
CA GLU A 188 2.79 1.05 28.74
C GLU A 188 3.23 0.00 27.71
N ALA A 189 4.47 0.09 27.20
CA ALA A 189 5.01 -0.90 26.28
C ALA A 189 4.93 -2.32 26.84
N LEU A 190 5.32 -2.51 28.12
CA LEU A 190 5.23 -3.81 28.79
C LEU A 190 3.79 -4.30 28.96
N ARG A 191 2.84 -3.40 29.23
CA ARG A 191 1.41 -3.77 29.30
C ARG A 191 0.94 -4.28 27.94
N VAL A 192 1.19 -3.55 26.88
CA VAL A 192 0.77 -3.91 25.50
C VAL A 192 1.39 -5.24 25.07
N MET A 193 2.67 -5.45 25.37
CA MET A 193 3.35 -6.73 25.10
C MET A 193 2.67 -7.90 25.83
N LYS A 194 2.30 -7.73 27.11
CA LYS A 194 1.61 -8.77 27.90
C LYS A 194 0.22 -9.07 27.35
N GLU A 195 -0.53 -8.04 26.99
CA GLU A 195 -1.86 -8.19 26.36
C GLU A 195 -1.75 -8.99 25.06
N PHE A 196 -0.79 -8.65 24.19
CA PHE A 196 -0.50 -9.42 22.99
C PHE A 196 -0.16 -10.88 23.29
N ALA A 197 0.75 -11.14 24.23
CA ALA A 197 1.13 -12.50 24.57
C ALA A 197 -0.09 -13.32 25.07
N TRP A 198 -0.95 -12.69 25.86
CA TRP A 198 -2.19 -13.28 26.36
C TRP A 198 -3.21 -13.56 25.23
N GLU A 199 -3.42 -12.62 24.31
CA GLU A 199 -4.32 -12.81 23.14
C GLU A 199 -3.87 -13.98 22.24
N HIS A 200 -2.57 -14.25 22.19
CA HIS A 200 -1.98 -15.31 21.38
C HIS A 200 -1.73 -16.63 22.13
N ASP A 201 -2.19 -16.76 23.38
CA ASP A 201 -1.92 -17.92 24.27
C ASP A 201 -0.42 -18.25 24.39
N THR A 202 0.40 -17.21 24.48
CA THR A 202 1.85 -17.31 24.61
C THR A 202 2.36 -16.68 25.90
N LYS A 203 3.59 -17.04 26.31
CA LYS A 203 4.24 -16.47 27.48
C LYS A 203 5.45 -15.62 27.09
N LEU A 204 5.54 -14.42 27.64
CA LEU A 204 6.77 -13.61 27.57
C LEU A 204 7.80 -14.10 28.58
N THR A 205 9.01 -14.36 28.11
CA THR A 205 10.15 -14.74 28.95
C THR A 205 11.42 -14.04 28.50
N GLY A 206 12.52 -14.23 29.23
CA GLY A 206 13.84 -13.71 28.89
C GLY A 206 14.43 -12.82 29.98
N LYS A 207 15.76 -12.83 30.11
CA LYS A 207 16.48 -12.05 31.13
C LYS A 207 16.23 -10.55 31.00
N LEU A 208 16.05 -10.06 29.77
CA LEU A 208 15.78 -8.65 29.50
C LEU A 208 14.36 -8.29 29.95
N TYR A 209 13.37 -9.12 29.61
CA TYR A 209 11.99 -8.93 30.05
C TYR A 209 11.84 -8.89 31.58
N GLU A 210 12.52 -9.79 32.30
CA GLU A 210 12.48 -9.77 33.78
C GLU A 210 13.10 -8.49 34.36
N LYS A 211 14.15 -7.95 33.73
CA LYS A 211 14.73 -6.65 34.13
C LYS A 211 13.77 -5.51 33.87
N LEU A 212 13.11 -5.49 32.72
CA LEU A 212 12.12 -4.46 32.37
C LEU A 212 10.92 -4.52 33.35
N ARG A 213 10.48 -5.72 33.72
CA ARG A 213 9.40 -5.92 34.71
C ARG A 213 9.75 -5.42 36.12
N SER A 214 11.03 -5.44 36.49
CA SER A 214 11.50 -5.04 37.83
C SER A 214 11.71 -3.53 38.02
N ARG A 215 11.59 -2.73 36.95
CA ARG A 215 11.75 -1.27 36.96
C ARG A 215 10.39 -0.58 37.12
#